data_AF-A0A1W1XZQ9-F1
#
_entry.id   AF-A0A1W1XZQ9-F1
#
_cell.length_a   1.000
_cell.length_b   1.000
_cell.length_c   1.000
_cell.angle_alpha   90.00
_cell.angle_beta   90.00
_cell.angle_gamma   90.00
#
_symmetry.space_group_name_H-M   'P 1'
#
loop_
_entity.id
_entity.type
_entity.pdbx_description
1 polymer ?
#
loop_
_entity_poly.entity_id
_entity_poly.type
_entity_poly.pdbx_seq_one_letter_code
_entity_poly.pdbx_strand_id
1 'polypeptide(L)' 'GYALSLRRRKMIEEAFGWIKTVGGLRKTRHKGLEKLSGQALFTFAAYNLTRLLNLMRPAVA' A
#
# COMPACT_ATOMS: atom_id res chain seq x y z
N GLY A 1 -4.20 -15.00 18.77
CA GLY A 1 -4.26 -16.17 17.88
C GLY A 1 -4.76 -15.80 16.50
N TYR A 2 -6.07 -15.58 16.33
CA TYR A 2 -6.70 -15.40 15.01
C TYR A 2 -7.06 -13.95 14.67
N ALA A 3 -7.62 -13.20 15.64
CA ALA A 3 -8.01 -11.81 15.43
C ALA A 3 -6.85 -10.89 15.03
N LEU A 4 -5.65 -11.11 15.59
CA LEU A 4 -4.44 -10.38 15.20
C LEU A 4 -4.06 -10.65 13.73
N SER A 5 -4.16 -11.91 13.30
CA SER A 5 -3.89 -12.33 11.92
C SER A 5 -4.88 -11.71 10.95
N LEU A 6 -6.17 -11.65 11.29
CA LEU A 6 -7.19 -10.96 10.48
C LEU A 6 -6.87 -9.48 10.32
N ARG A 7 -6.48 -8.80 11.41
CA ARG A 7 -6.11 -7.37 11.34
C ARG A 7 -4.89 -7.16 10.44
N ARG A 8 -3.87 -8.02 10.54
CA ARG A 8 -2.68 -7.98 9.67
C ARG A 8 -3.02 -8.23 8.21
N ARG A 9 -3.88 -9.21 7.93
CA ARG A 9 -4.31 -9.55 6.56
C ARG A 9 -5.07 -8.39 5.92
N LYS A 10 -5.99 -7.75 6.65
CA LYS A 10 -6.70 -6.56 6.19
C LYS A 10 -5.74 -5.44 5.82
N MET A 11 -4.76 -5.13 6.67
CA MET A 11 -3.77 -4.08 6.38
C MET A 11 -2.96 -4.35 5.10
N ILE A 12 -2.62 -5.62 4.86
CA ILE A 12 -1.89 -6.04 3.66
C ILE A 12 -2.80 -5.94 2.42
N GLU A 13 -4.02 -6.47 2.50
CA GLU A 13 -5.00 -6.43 1.41
C GLU A 13 -5.37 -4.98 1.02
N GLU A 14 -5.51 -4.08 1.99
CA GLU A 14 -5.75 -2.65 1.75
C GLU A 14 -4.59 -1.99 1.00
N ALA A 15 -3.34 -2.28 1.38
CA ALA A 15 -2.15 -1.77 0.70
C ALA A 15 -2.11 -2.24 -0.76
N PHE A 16 -2.31 -3.54 -1.00
CA PHE A 16 -2.35 -4.09 -2.36
C PHE A 16 -3.53 -3.57 -3.18
N GLY A 17 -4.68 -3.34 -2.56
CA GLY A 17 -5.83 -2.70 -3.19
C GLY A 17 -5.49 -1.28 -3.65
N TRP A 18 -4.96 -0.46 -2.76
CA TRP A 18 -4.59 0.93 -3.04
C TRP A 18 -3.51 1.04 -4.12
N ILE A 19 -2.50 0.18 -4.07
CA ILE A 19 -1.40 0.20 -5.05
C ILE A 19 -1.90 -0.17 -6.46
N LYS A 20 -2.89 -1.06 -6.57
CA LYS A 20 -3.50 -1.39 -7.86
C LYS A 20 -4.37 -0.24 -8.39
N THR A 21 -5.12 0.44 -7.53
CA THR A 21 -6.06 1.50 -7.95
C THR A 21 -5.39 2.86 -8.15
N VAL A 22 -4.58 3.29 -7.19
CA VAL A 22 -3.91 4.60 -7.17
C VAL A 22 -2.45 4.50 -7.61
N GLY A 23 -1.72 3.46 -7.15
CA GLY A 23 -0.30 3.25 -7.47
C GLY A 23 -0.03 2.80 -8.92
N GLY A 24 -1.06 2.59 -9.74
CA GLY A 24 -0.92 2.25 -11.16
C GLY A 24 -0.37 0.85 -11.46
N LEU A 25 -0.27 -0.03 -10.46
CA LEU A 25 0.26 -1.39 -10.61
C LEU A 25 -0.80 -2.43 -11.02
N ARG A 26 -2.03 -2.02 -11.37
CA ARG A 26 -3.03 -2.92 -11.96
C ARG A 26 -2.61 -3.46 -13.33
N LYS A 27 -1.89 -2.66 -14.12
CA LYS A 27 -1.24 -3.06 -15.37
C LYS A 27 0.17 -2.48 -15.37
N THR A 28 1.19 -3.33 -15.27
CA THR A 28 2.58 -2.89 -15.22
C THR A 28 2.96 -2.24 -16.54
N ARG A 29 3.52 -1.02 -16.46
CA ARG A 29 3.99 -0.26 -17.64
C ARG A 29 5.45 -0.57 -17.98
N HIS A 30 6.20 -1.11 -17.02
CA HIS A 30 7.61 -1.43 -17.18
C HIS A 30 7.80 -2.92 -17.45
N LYS A 31 8.79 -3.23 -18.29
CA LYS A 31 9.30 -4.59 -18.52
C LYS A 31 10.62 -4.75 -17.79
N GLY A 32 10.82 -5.93 -17.20
CA GLY A 32 12.00 -6.27 -16.41
C GLY A 32 11.78 -6.13 -14.90
N LEU A 33 12.40 -7.05 -14.14
CA LEU A 33 12.23 -7.16 -12.69
C LEU A 33 12.74 -5.91 -11.94
N GLU A 34 13.86 -5.34 -12.36
CA GLU A 34 14.47 -4.18 -11.68
C GLU A 34 13.59 -2.93 -11.76
N LYS A 35 13.00 -2.65 -12.93
CA LYS A 35 12.11 -1.50 -13.09
C LYS A 35 10.81 -1.69 -12.34
N LEU A 36 10.29 -2.92 -12.33
CA LEU A 36 9.08 -3.27 -11.59
C LEU A 36 9.30 -3.20 -10.07
N SER A 37 10.45 -3.67 -9.57
CA SER A 37 10.79 -3.61 -8.15
C SER A 37 10.97 -2.17 -7.67
N GLY A 38 11.61 -1.32 -8.47
CA GLY A 38 11.70 0.12 -8.20
C GLY A 38 10.32 0.79 -8.13
N GLN A 39 9.43 0.51 -9.09
CA GLN A 39 8.06 1.04 -9.09
C GLN A 39 7.26 0.53 -7.87
N ALA A 40 7.39 -0.75 -7.53
CA ALA A 40 6.74 -1.33 -6.36
C ALA A 40 7.24 -0.65 -5.07
N LEU A 41 8.55 -0.52 -4.88
CA LEU A 41 9.11 0.10 -3.69
C LEU A 41 8.62 1.55 -3.52
N PHE A 42 8.64 2.34 -4.61
CA PHE A 42 8.17 3.71 -4.60
C PHE A 42 6.68 3.81 -4.25
N THR A 43 5.83 2.96 -4.84
CA THR A 43 4.38 2.97 -4.56
C THR A 43 4.04 2.51 -3.15
N PHE A 44 4.74 1.50 -2.61
CA PHE A 44 4.60 1.10 -1.20
C PHE A 44 5.07 2.19 -0.23
N ALA A 45 6.14 2.91 -0.55
CA ALA A 45 6.59 4.06 0.24
C ALA A 45 5.52 5.17 0.26
N ALA A 46 4.94 5.49 -0.90
CA ALA A 46 3.84 6.46 -0.99
C ALA A 46 2.61 6.03 -0.18
N TYR A 47 2.23 4.74 -0.22
CA TYR A 47 1.15 4.22 0.61
C TYR A 47 1.44 4.34 2.12
N ASN A 48 2.68 4.08 2.53
CA ASN A 48 3.06 4.24 3.94
C ASN A 48 2.93 5.70 4.40
N LEU A 49 3.30 6.67 3.56
CA LEU A 49 3.13 8.10 3.85
C LEU A 49 1.65 8.49 3.97
N THR A 50 0.80 8.06 3.04
CA THR A 50 -0.65 8.35 3.12
C THR A 50 -1.29 7.68 4.34
N ARG A 51 -0.82 6.49 4.73
CA ARG A 51 -1.26 5.82 5.96
C ARG A 51 -0.82 6.59 7.20
N LEU A 52 0.42 7.06 7.25
CA LEU A 52 0.93 7.89 8.34
C LEU A 52 0.12 9.18 8.49
N LEU A 53 -0.20 9.87 7.39
CA LEU A 53 -1.06 11.06 7.41
C LEU A 53 -2.44 10.77 8.02
N ASN A 54 -3.06 9.63 7.69
CA ASN A 54 -4.33 9.23 8.28
C ASN A 54 -4.22 8.90 9.78
N LEU A 55 -3.08 8.36 10.23
CA LEU A 55 -2.84 8.06 11.65
C LEU A 55 -2.51 9.31 12.47
N MET A 56 -1.88 10.31 11.85
CA MET A 56 -1.53 11.59 12.49
C MET A 56 -2.70 12.58 12.47
N ARG A 57 -3.73 12.35 11.63
CA ARG A 57 -4.91 13.21 11.61
C ARG A 57 -5.61 13.11 12.97
N PRO A 58 -5.81 14.24 13.69
CA PRO A 58 -6.54 14.22 14.94
C PRO A 58 -7.96 13.70 14.68
N ALA A 59 -8.49 12.91 15.62
CA ALA A 59 -9.89 12.52 15.58
C ALA A 59 -10.71 13.81 15.61
N VAL A 60 -11.50 14.06 14.56
CA VAL A 60 -12.49 15.14 14.58
C VAL A 60 -13.45 14.79 15.72
N ALA A 61 -13.49 15.67 16.73
CA ALA A 61 -14.41 15.58 17.86
C ALA A 61 -15.86 15.80 17.41
#